data_AF-A0A7K2ZST4-F1
#
_entry.id   AF-A0A7K2ZST4-F1
#
_cell.length_a   1.000
_cell.length_b   1.000
_cell.length_c   1.000
_cell.angle_alpha   90.00
_cell.angle_beta   90.00
_cell.angle_gamma   90.00
#
_symmetry.space_group_name_H-M   'P 1'
#
loop_
_entity.id
_entity.type
_entity.pdbx_description
1 polymer ?
#
loop_
_entity_poly.entity_id
_entity_poly.type
_entity_poly.pdbx_seq_one_letter_code
_entity_poly.pdbx_strand_id
1 'polypeptide(L)'
;AVAIVVAIGAGGSVYAFMNNKGGDTPTPGPSASASGHTAGTGADGGVPDDYLGTWSASLPGDRGASTRKLTIRQGDVGDQVLSLTAEGPLALGATYHCEFTAPLAARPADGEPVRIGPSTVSVGRPAASCSPGKATELTLLPDGTLRRTTTASGESLIYTRSD
;
A
#
# COMPACT_ATOMS: atom_id res chain seq x y z
N ALA A 1 -15.44 -32.63 -39.46
CA ALA A 1 -16.56 -31.72 -39.78
C ALA A 1 -17.07 -31.08 -38.48
N VAL A 2 -17.06 -29.72 -38.41
CA VAL A 2 -18.00 -28.82 -37.67
C VAL A 2 -17.92 -28.86 -36.11
N ALA A 3 -17.90 -27.78 -35.32
CA ALA A 3 -17.77 -26.32 -35.50
C ALA A 3 -17.42 -25.64 -34.15
N ILE A 4 -16.94 -24.40 -34.27
CA ILE A 4 -16.49 -23.44 -33.24
C ILE A 4 -17.66 -22.72 -32.55
N VAL A 5 -17.52 -22.38 -31.27
CA VAL A 5 -18.24 -21.25 -30.65
C VAL A 5 -17.23 -20.32 -29.98
N VAL A 6 -17.12 -19.10 -30.52
CA VAL A 6 -16.43 -17.94 -29.93
C VAL A 6 -17.51 -17.01 -29.40
N ALA A 7 -17.42 -16.60 -28.15
CA ALA A 7 -18.28 -15.57 -27.57
C ALA A 7 -17.44 -14.30 -27.31
N ILE A 8 -17.74 -13.24 -28.08
CA ILE A 8 -17.20 -11.89 -27.90
C ILE A 8 -18.21 -11.11 -27.07
N GLY A 9 -17.85 -10.77 -25.84
CA GLY A 9 -18.61 -9.84 -25.01
C GLY A 9 -18.12 -8.42 -25.23
N ALA A 10 -18.78 -7.68 -26.14
CA ALA A 10 -18.63 -6.24 -26.26
C ALA A 10 -19.66 -5.55 -25.36
N GLY A 11 -19.20 -4.66 -24.48
CA GLY A 11 -20.07 -3.88 -23.61
C GLY A 11 -19.38 -2.58 -23.19
N GLY A 12 -19.21 -1.68 -24.15
CA GLY A 12 -18.80 -0.30 -23.87
C GLY A 12 -20.01 0.56 -23.55
N SER A 13 -19.90 1.39 -22.52
CA SER A 13 -20.79 2.52 -22.31
C SER A 13 -19.95 3.73 -21.90
N VAL A 14 -19.92 4.74 -22.77
CA VAL A 14 -19.42 6.09 -22.47
C VAL A 14 -20.64 6.96 -22.16
N TYR A 15 -20.66 7.58 -20.98
CA TYR A 15 -21.59 8.65 -20.67
C TYR A 15 -20.94 9.99 -21.06
N ALA A 16 -21.51 10.65 -22.06
CA ALA A 16 -21.24 12.06 -22.35
C ALA A 16 -22.42 12.89 -21.83
N PHE A 17 -22.18 13.76 -20.85
CA PHE A 17 -23.18 14.71 -20.37
C PHE A 17 -23.01 16.03 -21.12
N MET A 18 -23.98 16.38 -21.96
CA MET A 18 -24.06 17.65 -22.68
C MET A 18 -24.76 18.70 -21.82
N ASN A 19 -24.04 19.79 -21.49
CA ASN A 19 -24.56 20.92 -20.74
C ASN A 19 -25.14 21.98 -21.70
N ASN A 20 -26.45 21.94 -21.94
CA ASN A 20 -27.17 23.00 -22.65
C ASN A 20 -27.68 24.06 -21.68
N LYS A 21 -27.33 25.32 -21.98
CA LYS A 21 -27.77 26.54 -21.29
C LYS A 21 -29.21 26.91 -21.70
N GLY A 22 -30.01 27.37 -20.74
CA GLY A 22 -31.19 28.21 -21.01
C GLY A 22 -32.29 28.19 -19.94
N GLY A 23 -32.39 29.26 -19.13
CA GLY A 23 -33.65 29.90 -18.71
C GLY A 23 -34.56 29.29 -17.62
N ASP A 24 -34.71 30.05 -16.52
CA ASP A 24 -35.88 30.23 -15.63
C ASP A 24 -36.18 29.28 -14.42
N THR A 25 -36.06 29.88 -13.22
CA THR A 25 -36.47 29.48 -11.85
C THR A 25 -38.02 29.55 -11.61
N PRO A 26 -38.64 28.98 -10.52
CA PRO A 26 -38.14 28.87 -9.13
C PRO A 26 -38.52 27.62 -8.27
N THR A 27 -37.90 27.59 -7.09
CA THR A 27 -37.90 26.66 -5.92
C THR A 27 -39.25 26.19 -5.35
N PRO A 28 -39.27 24.99 -4.73
CA PRO A 28 -39.64 24.87 -3.29
C PRO A 28 -38.67 23.98 -2.46
N GLY A 29 -38.35 24.39 -1.21
CA GLY A 29 -37.75 23.53 -0.16
C GLY A 29 -38.83 22.76 0.63
N PRO A 30 -38.56 21.99 1.73
CA PRO A 30 -37.36 21.98 2.60
C PRO A 30 -36.83 20.58 3.06
N SER A 31 -35.68 20.59 3.76
CA SER A 31 -35.15 19.68 4.82
C SER A 31 -34.97 18.16 4.59
N ALA A 32 -33.71 17.71 4.65
CA ALA A 32 -33.09 16.96 5.76
C ALA A 32 -32.14 15.82 5.32
N SER A 33 -30.93 15.87 5.90
CA SER A 33 -30.12 14.72 6.35
C SER A 33 -29.60 13.73 5.31
N ALA A 34 -28.32 13.86 4.96
CA ALA A 34 -27.29 12.94 5.47
C ALA A 34 -25.92 13.42 5.01
N SER A 35 -24.98 13.38 5.93
CA SER A 35 -23.57 13.69 5.77
C SER A 35 -22.94 12.91 4.62
N GLY A 36 -22.97 13.47 3.42
CA GLY A 36 -22.00 13.15 2.39
C GLY A 36 -20.68 13.74 2.87
N HIS A 37 -19.93 12.96 3.65
CA HIS A 37 -18.52 13.24 3.86
C HIS A 37 -17.94 13.41 2.46
N THR A 38 -17.54 14.63 2.16
CA THR A 38 -16.77 14.97 0.98
C THR A 38 -15.72 13.90 0.82
N ALA A 39 -15.82 13.14 -0.27
CA ALA A 39 -14.75 12.28 -0.75
C ALA A 39 -13.46 13.07 -0.56
N GLY A 40 -12.57 12.53 0.28
CA GLY A 40 -11.34 13.19 0.68
C GLY A 40 -10.70 13.75 -0.58
N THR A 41 -10.47 15.05 -0.58
CA THR A 41 -9.66 15.73 -1.59
C THR A 41 -8.30 15.05 -1.56
N GLY A 42 -8.14 14.09 -2.47
CA GLY A 42 -7.09 13.10 -2.43
C GLY A 42 -5.75 13.79 -2.37
N ALA A 43 -4.88 13.32 -1.47
CA ALA A 43 -3.47 13.34 -1.78
C ALA A 43 -3.32 12.74 -3.19
N ASP A 44 -2.59 13.40 -4.08
CA ASP A 44 -2.42 13.05 -5.50
C ASP A 44 -1.64 11.73 -5.72
N GLY A 45 -1.91 10.68 -4.94
CA GLY A 45 -1.26 9.38 -5.01
C GLY A 45 -2.21 8.22 -4.73
N GLY A 46 -1.72 7.00 -4.94
CA GLY A 46 -2.48 5.77 -4.78
C GLY A 46 -2.45 5.20 -3.35
N VAL A 47 -1.62 5.72 -2.46
CA VAL A 47 -1.50 5.21 -1.08
C VAL A 47 -2.52 5.94 -0.19
N PRO A 48 -3.35 5.26 0.61
CA PRO A 48 -4.25 5.96 1.54
C PRO A 48 -3.46 6.65 2.66
N ASP A 49 -3.91 7.83 3.09
CA ASP A 49 -3.16 8.70 4.01
C ASP A 49 -2.86 8.05 5.36
N ASP A 50 -3.75 7.18 5.86
CA ASP A 50 -3.56 6.49 7.14
C ASP A 50 -2.37 5.50 7.13
N TYR A 51 -1.86 5.13 5.96
CA TYR A 51 -0.66 4.30 5.84
C TYR A 51 0.63 5.13 5.87
N LEU A 52 0.56 6.42 5.56
CA LEU A 52 1.74 7.27 5.43
C LEU A 52 2.45 7.47 6.76
N GLY A 53 3.78 7.59 6.66
CA GLY A 53 4.67 7.87 7.78
C GLY A 53 5.65 6.74 8.03
N THR A 54 6.17 6.71 9.25
CA THR A 54 7.19 5.76 9.67
C THR A 54 6.62 4.78 10.69
N TRP A 55 7.02 3.52 10.54
CA TRP A 55 6.56 2.38 11.31
C TRP A 55 7.78 1.59 11.78
N SER A 56 7.69 1.00 12.96
CA SER A 56 8.79 0.24 13.56
C SER A 56 8.34 -1.12 14.09
N ALA A 57 9.22 -2.11 14.01
CA ALA A 57 9.02 -3.42 14.61
C ALA A 57 10.35 -3.96 15.16
N SER A 58 10.27 -4.76 16.22
CA SER A 58 11.41 -5.45 16.82
C SER A 58 11.12 -6.94 16.85
N LEU A 59 12.05 -7.74 16.32
CA LEU A 59 11.96 -9.20 16.32
C LEU A 59 13.03 -9.75 17.26
N PRO A 60 12.65 -10.47 18.34
CA PRO A 60 13.63 -11.16 19.16
C PRO A 60 14.33 -12.27 18.36
N GLY A 61 15.54 -12.61 18.76
CA GLY A 61 16.31 -13.71 18.18
C GLY A 61 17.43 -14.14 19.12
N ASP A 62 17.97 -15.33 18.89
CA ASP A 62 18.96 -15.97 19.79
C ASP A 62 20.23 -15.14 20.02
N ARG A 63 20.58 -14.30 19.04
CA ARG A 63 21.77 -13.43 19.07
C ARG A 63 21.46 -11.99 19.47
N GLY A 64 20.21 -11.72 19.88
CA GLY A 64 19.70 -10.38 20.14
C GLY A 64 18.59 -9.98 19.17
N ALA A 65 17.88 -8.91 19.51
CA ALA A 65 16.79 -8.41 18.69
C ALA A 65 17.29 -7.80 17.37
N SER A 66 16.49 -7.96 16.33
CA SER A 66 16.62 -7.21 15.07
C SER A 66 15.50 -6.18 14.97
N THR A 67 15.79 -5.04 14.36
CA THR A 67 14.84 -3.94 14.19
C THR A 67 14.47 -3.79 12.73
N ARG A 68 13.26 -3.28 12.50
CA ARG A 68 12.72 -2.94 11.19
C ARG A 68 12.16 -1.52 11.28
N LYS A 69 12.62 -0.63 10.42
CA LYS A 69 12.07 0.71 10.23
C LYS A 69 11.50 0.81 8.83
N LEU A 70 10.19 0.94 8.74
CA LEU A 70 9.42 0.97 7.51
C LEU A 70 8.89 2.39 7.29
N THR A 71 9.21 3.01 6.17
CA THR A 71 8.65 4.30 5.76
C THR A 71 7.76 4.12 4.55
N ILE A 72 6.55 4.66 4.63
CA ILE A 72 5.54 4.64 3.57
C ILE A 72 5.29 6.10 3.17
N ARG A 73 5.44 6.37 1.87
CA ARG A 73 5.19 7.69 1.28
C ARG A 73 4.11 7.61 0.21
N GLN A 74 3.59 8.77 -0.18
CA GLN A 74 2.69 8.86 -1.33
C GLN A 74 3.38 8.45 -2.64
N GLY A 75 2.58 7.99 -3.59
CA GLY A 75 3.01 7.67 -4.96
C GLY A 75 1.97 6.86 -5.71
N ASP A 76 2.16 6.78 -7.03
CA ASP A 76 1.31 6.04 -7.95
C ASP A 76 1.74 4.57 -8.09
N VAL A 77 0.95 3.79 -8.82
CA VAL A 77 1.30 2.40 -9.14
C VAL A 77 2.62 2.35 -9.92
N GLY A 78 3.57 1.57 -9.42
CA GLY A 78 4.93 1.49 -9.96
C GLY A 78 5.95 2.36 -9.22
N ASP A 79 5.52 3.40 -8.52
CA ASP A 79 6.42 4.25 -7.73
C ASP A 79 6.93 3.51 -6.50
N GLN A 80 8.19 3.77 -6.13
CA GLN A 80 8.81 3.24 -4.91
C GLN A 80 8.17 3.91 -3.69
N VAL A 81 7.04 3.43 -3.22
CA VAL A 81 6.31 4.02 -2.07
C VAL A 81 6.79 3.51 -0.72
N LEU A 82 7.47 2.37 -0.70
CA LEU A 82 7.95 1.73 0.52
C LEU A 82 9.47 1.76 0.59
N SER A 83 10.00 2.19 1.73
CA SER A 83 11.39 1.99 2.14
C SER A 83 11.43 1.20 3.44
N LEU A 84 12.33 0.22 3.55
CA LEU A 84 12.50 -0.60 4.75
C LEU A 84 13.98 -0.69 5.10
N THR A 85 14.34 -0.27 6.31
CA THR A 85 15.64 -0.54 6.92
C THR A 85 15.52 -1.70 7.89
N ALA A 86 16.42 -2.67 7.77
CA ALA A 86 16.51 -3.84 8.61
C ALA A 86 17.91 -3.93 9.20
N GLU A 87 17.99 -3.94 10.53
CA GLU A 87 19.25 -4.02 11.26
C GLU A 87 19.19 -5.12 12.30
N GLY A 88 20.35 -5.68 12.63
CA GLY A 88 20.43 -6.66 13.71
C GLY A 88 21.79 -7.33 13.81
N PRO A 89 21.94 -8.22 14.79
CA PRO A 89 23.19 -8.90 15.05
C PRO A 89 23.51 -9.95 13.98
N LEU A 90 24.79 -10.12 13.72
CA LEU A 90 25.42 -11.24 13.01
C LEU A 90 26.26 -12.07 14.00
N ALA A 91 26.94 -13.11 13.50
CA ALA A 91 27.87 -13.89 14.32
C ALA A 91 29.07 -13.02 14.76
N LEU A 92 29.75 -13.45 15.83
CA LEU A 92 30.99 -12.83 16.32
C LEU A 92 30.85 -11.33 16.66
N GLY A 93 29.66 -10.88 17.05
CA GLY A 93 29.40 -9.49 17.44
C GLY A 93 29.28 -8.50 16.28
N ALA A 94 29.34 -8.95 15.03
CA ALA A 94 29.07 -8.09 13.88
C ALA A 94 27.57 -7.74 13.78
N THR A 95 27.22 -6.78 12.92
CA THR A 95 25.83 -6.41 12.61
C THR A 95 25.58 -6.40 11.11
N TYR A 96 24.32 -6.56 10.72
CA TYR A 96 23.87 -6.29 9.36
C TYR A 96 23.06 -5.00 9.32
N HIS A 97 23.09 -4.34 8.17
CA HIS A 97 22.24 -3.23 7.79
C HIS A 97 21.80 -3.44 6.35
N CYS A 98 20.50 -3.59 6.14
CA CYS A 98 19.89 -3.75 4.83
C CYS A 98 18.84 -2.66 4.62
N GLU A 99 18.88 -1.99 3.48
CA GLU A 99 17.82 -1.10 3.03
C GLU A 99 17.17 -1.69 1.79
N PHE A 100 15.85 -1.59 1.75
CA PHE A 100 15.03 -2.08 0.65
C PHE A 100 14.06 -1.02 0.18
N THR A 101 13.78 -1.02 -1.12
CA THR A 101 12.67 -0.24 -1.67
C THR A 101 11.69 -1.14 -2.39
N ALA A 102 10.41 -0.79 -2.39
CA ALA A 102 9.39 -1.55 -3.11
C ALA A 102 8.32 -0.65 -3.72
N PRO A 103 7.78 -1.04 -4.90
CA PRO A 103 6.78 -0.25 -5.58
C PRO A 103 5.36 -0.48 -5.05
N LEU A 104 4.47 0.49 -5.25
CA LEU A 104 3.03 0.25 -5.15
C LEU A 104 2.62 -0.70 -6.28
N ALA A 105 2.07 -1.87 -5.96
CA ALA A 105 1.76 -2.88 -6.97
C ALA A 105 0.45 -2.60 -7.71
N ALA A 106 -0.53 -2.02 -7.01
CA ALA A 106 -1.82 -1.66 -7.57
C ALA A 106 -2.51 -0.63 -6.67
N ARG A 107 -3.43 0.14 -7.26
CA ARG A 107 -4.27 1.06 -6.48
C ARG A 107 -5.18 0.22 -5.55
N PRO A 108 -5.16 0.48 -4.23
CA PRO A 108 -6.09 -0.16 -3.30
C PRO A 108 -7.50 0.39 -3.52
N ALA A 109 -8.50 -0.48 -3.35
CA ALA A 109 -9.88 -0.04 -3.17
C ALA A 109 -10.11 0.39 -1.71
N ASP A 110 -11.20 1.10 -1.46
CA ASP A 110 -11.52 1.58 -0.11
C ASP A 110 -11.63 0.42 0.88
N GLY A 111 -10.86 0.49 1.97
CA GLY A 111 -10.83 -0.54 3.01
C GLY A 111 -10.03 -1.81 2.68
N GLU A 112 -9.51 -1.93 1.45
CA GLU A 112 -8.67 -3.07 1.06
C GLU A 112 -7.19 -2.88 1.44
N PRO A 113 -6.43 -3.97 1.65
CA PRO A 113 -5.00 -3.88 1.92
C PRO A 113 -4.21 -3.17 0.82
N VAL A 114 -3.18 -2.43 1.20
CA VAL A 114 -2.24 -1.81 0.26
C VAL A 114 -1.28 -2.89 -0.25
N ARG A 115 -1.29 -3.13 -1.56
CA ARG A 115 -0.43 -4.13 -2.21
C ARG A 115 0.91 -3.52 -2.60
N ILE A 116 1.99 -4.07 -2.06
CA ILE A 116 3.37 -3.68 -2.33
C ILE A 116 4.04 -4.78 -3.16
N GLY A 117 4.73 -4.39 -4.22
CA GLY A 117 5.48 -5.30 -5.08
C GLY A 117 6.69 -5.93 -4.39
N PRO A 118 7.43 -6.82 -5.07
CA PRO A 118 8.70 -7.33 -4.56
C PRO A 118 9.68 -6.18 -4.26
N SER A 119 10.44 -6.31 -3.18
CA SER A 119 11.41 -5.29 -2.79
C SER A 119 12.80 -5.60 -3.34
N THR A 120 13.54 -4.58 -3.75
CA THR A 120 14.95 -4.68 -4.13
C THR A 120 15.83 -4.24 -2.97
N VAL A 121 17.11 -4.65 -2.97
CA VAL A 121 18.11 -4.15 -2.00
C VAL A 121 18.70 -2.86 -2.57
N SER A 122 18.54 -1.74 -1.87
CA SER A 122 19.19 -0.47 -2.21
C SER A 122 20.55 -0.34 -1.52
N VAL A 123 20.67 -0.84 -0.29
CA VAL A 123 21.91 -0.87 0.50
C VAL A 123 22.00 -2.21 1.22
N GLY A 124 23.20 -2.81 1.22
CA GLY A 124 23.45 -4.01 2.02
C GLY A 124 24.85 -4.02 2.62
N ARG A 125 24.92 -4.14 3.95
CA ARG A 125 26.18 -4.23 4.70
C ARG A 125 26.10 -5.34 5.74
N PRO A 126 26.89 -6.42 5.60
CA PRO A 126 27.56 -6.83 4.37
C PRO A 126 26.53 -7.19 3.28
N ALA A 127 26.88 -7.03 2.01
CA ALA A 127 25.93 -7.25 0.91
C ALA A 127 25.33 -8.67 0.92
N ALA A 128 26.12 -9.68 1.30
CA ALA A 128 25.69 -11.08 1.39
C ALA A 128 24.63 -11.33 2.48
N SER A 129 24.39 -10.40 3.40
CA SER A 129 23.35 -10.52 4.42
C SER A 129 21.97 -10.04 3.97
N CYS A 130 21.87 -9.44 2.78
CA CYS A 130 20.64 -8.83 2.28
C CYS A 130 20.16 -9.54 1.01
N SER A 131 18.86 -9.78 0.91
CA SER A 131 18.25 -10.43 -0.27
C SER A 131 16.93 -9.76 -0.64
N PRO A 132 16.59 -9.63 -1.94
CA PRO A 132 15.32 -9.08 -2.37
C PRO A 132 14.12 -9.74 -1.67
N GLY A 133 13.15 -8.92 -1.28
CA GLY A 133 11.95 -9.36 -0.58
C GLY A 133 10.84 -9.76 -1.56
N LYS A 134 9.95 -10.65 -1.12
CA LYS A 134 8.73 -10.98 -1.85
C LYS A 134 7.69 -9.86 -1.72
N ALA A 135 6.68 -9.90 -2.58
CA ALA A 135 5.55 -8.97 -2.51
C ALA A 135 4.80 -9.12 -1.18
N THR A 136 4.25 -8.01 -0.70
CA THR A 136 3.57 -7.95 0.60
C THR A 136 2.28 -7.15 0.54
N GLU A 137 1.34 -7.46 1.43
CA GLU A 137 0.16 -6.65 1.72
C GLU A 137 0.33 -5.91 3.04
N LEU A 138 -0.12 -4.67 3.07
CA LEU A 138 -0.18 -3.85 4.28
C LEU A 138 -1.65 -3.69 4.68
N THR A 139 -1.97 -4.02 5.92
CA THR A 139 -3.29 -3.82 6.51
C THR A 139 -3.14 -2.96 7.76
N LEU A 140 -3.82 -1.82 7.78
CA LEU A 140 -3.99 -1.08 9.02
C LEU A 140 -5.01 -1.80 9.91
N LEU A 141 -4.63 -2.13 11.14
CA LEU A 141 -5.48 -2.80 12.09
C LEU A 141 -6.32 -1.79 12.88
N PRO A 142 -7.46 -2.20 13.49
CA PRO A 142 -8.32 -1.29 14.26
C PRO A 142 -7.64 -0.61 15.45
N ASP A 143 -6.54 -1.17 15.95
CA ASP A 143 -5.73 -0.61 17.04
C ASP A 143 -4.68 0.42 16.55
N GLY A 144 -4.67 0.73 15.25
CA GLY A 144 -3.74 1.66 14.63
C GLY A 144 -2.36 1.07 14.32
N THR A 145 -2.13 -0.22 14.58
CA THR A 145 -0.90 -0.91 14.17
C THR A 145 -0.97 -1.33 12.70
N LEU A 146 0.21 -1.48 12.08
CA LEU A 146 0.31 -1.91 10.70
C LEU A 146 0.75 -3.37 10.63
N ARG A 147 -0.10 -4.23 10.06
CA ARG A 147 0.29 -5.61 9.71
C ARG A 147 0.85 -5.64 8.30
N ARG A 148 2.06 -6.17 8.14
CA ARG A 148 2.62 -6.51 6.82
C ARG A 148 2.64 -8.02 6.65
N THR A 149 2.03 -8.53 5.59
CA THR A 149 1.94 -9.96 5.28
C THR A 149 2.64 -10.27 3.96
N THR A 150 3.50 -11.28 3.93
CA THR A 150 4.10 -11.78 2.70
C THR A 150 3.08 -12.58 1.90
N THR A 151 2.77 -12.17 0.67
CA THR A 151 1.67 -12.76 -0.10
C THR A 151 1.91 -14.24 -0.46
N ALA A 152 3.18 -14.62 -0.65
CA ALA A 152 3.53 -15.98 -1.03
C ALA A 152 3.52 -16.98 0.15
N SER A 153 3.81 -16.53 1.37
CA SER A 153 3.95 -17.41 2.55
C SER A 153 2.88 -17.21 3.61
N GLY A 154 2.18 -16.07 3.63
CA GLY A 154 1.26 -15.68 4.69
C GLY A 154 1.94 -15.25 5.99
N GLU A 155 3.27 -15.28 6.05
CA GLU A 155 4.03 -14.79 7.21
C GLU A 155 3.77 -13.31 7.42
N SER A 156 3.58 -12.91 8.68
CA SER A 156 3.22 -11.53 9.02
C SER A 156 4.07 -10.95 10.13
N LEU A 157 4.19 -9.63 10.11
CA LEU A 157 4.85 -8.83 11.13
C LEU A 157 4.01 -7.61 11.44
N ILE A 158 3.87 -7.30 12.73
CA ILE A 158 3.17 -6.11 13.23
C ILE A 158 4.19 -5.00 13.46
N TYR A 159 3.84 -3.80 13.01
CA TYR A 159 4.60 -2.58 13.21
C TYR A 159 3.75 -1.58 14.00
N THR A 160 4.41 -0.82 14.87
CA THR A 160 3.82 0.33 15.55
C THR A 160 4.25 1.60 14.85
N ARG A 161 3.38 2.61 14.83
CA ARG A 161 3.74 3.94 14.32
C ARG A 161 4.91 4.49 15.15
N SER A 162 5.84 5.15 14.48
CA SER A 162 7.03 5.76 15.09
C SER A 162 7.15 7.18 14.57
N ASP A 163 7.43 8.12 15.48
CA ASP A 163 7.51 9.56 15.21
C ASP A 163 8.64 9.94 14.24
#